data_AF-A0A0B2PJ49-F1
#
_entry.id   AF-A0A0B2PJ49-F1
#
_cell.length_a   1.000
_cell.length_b   1.000
_cell.length_c   1.000
_cell.angle_alpha   90.00
_cell.angle_beta   90.00
_cell.angle_gamma   90.00
#
_symmetry.space_group_name_H-M   'P 1'
#
loop_
_entity.id
_entity.type
_entity.pdbx_description
1 polymer ?
#
loop_
_entity_poly.entity_id
_entity_poly.type
_entity_poly.pdbx_seq_one_letter_code
_entity_poly.pdbx_strand_id
1 'polypeptide(L)'
;MKFTYVLPGWEGTASDSRILKDALSREDSLKIPEGKYYLGDAGFMLKRGVLTPYRGVRYHLKEYSTRSPQNSKELFNHRHASLRNVIERCFGVLKKRFPILSTGTEPFYSFEVMTDIVLACCILHNFLMGVDVDETLIAEVDRELLQQEIDRSQPQQQRDD
;
A
#
# COMPACT_ATOMS: atom_id res chain seq x y z
N MET A 1 -4.43 8.67 -8.12
CA MET A 1 -3.38 7.89 -7.43
C MET A 1 -2.38 7.40 -8.47
N LYS A 2 -1.08 7.62 -8.30
CA LYS A 2 -0.04 7.30 -9.29
C LYS A 2 1.16 6.60 -8.63
N PHE A 3 1.78 5.66 -9.33
CA PHE A 3 3.03 5.01 -8.93
C PHE A 3 4.21 5.84 -9.42
N THR A 4 5.05 6.34 -8.52
CA THR A 4 6.18 7.21 -8.89
C THR A 4 7.52 6.48 -8.93
N TYR A 5 7.62 5.40 -8.19
CA TYR A 5 8.77 4.51 -8.14
C TYR A 5 8.24 3.09 -7.91
N VAL A 6 8.71 2.13 -8.72
CA VAL A 6 8.31 0.72 -8.64
C VAL A 6 9.59 -0.09 -8.71
N LEU A 7 9.83 -0.92 -7.69
CA LEU A 7 10.97 -1.83 -7.63
C LEU A 7 10.44 -3.28 -7.57
N PRO A 8 10.15 -3.89 -8.74
CA PRO A 8 9.68 -5.26 -8.82
C PRO A 8 10.84 -6.26 -8.69
N GLY A 9 10.53 -7.56 -8.73
CA GLY A 9 11.56 -8.60 -8.80
C GLY A 9 12.24 -8.93 -7.47
N TRP A 10 11.54 -8.74 -6.35
CA TRP A 10 12.01 -9.20 -5.04
C TRP A 10 11.34 -10.51 -4.63
N GLU A 11 12.12 -11.40 -4.02
CA GLU A 11 11.60 -12.62 -3.41
C GLU A 11 10.61 -12.28 -2.28
N GLY A 12 9.54 -13.06 -2.13
CA GLY A 12 8.53 -12.82 -1.10
C GLY A 12 9.05 -12.94 0.35
N THR A 13 10.24 -13.51 0.55
CA THR A 13 10.94 -13.63 1.84
C THR A 13 11.86 -12.44 2.14
N ALA A 14 12.09 -11.54 1.19
CA ALA A 14 12.94 -10.38 1.38
C ALA A 14 12.34 -9.43 2.42
N SER A 15 13.17 -8.92 3.32
CA SER A 15 12.72 -7.96 4.32
C SER A 15 12.51 -6.56 3.70
N ASP A 16 11.46 -5.88 4.13
CA ASP A 16 11.15 -4.49 3.76
C ASP A 16 12.36 -3.56 3.91
N SER A 17 13.15 -3.77 4.98
CA SER A 17 14.36 -3.00 5.24
C SER A 17 15.45 -3.21 4.18
N ARG A 18 15.59 -4.43 3.66
CA ARG A 18 16.54 -4.74 2.57
C ARG A 18 16.08 -4.08 1.27
N ILE A 19 14.79 -4.19 0.95
CA ILE A 19 14.18 -3.59 -0.25
C ILE A 19 14.35 -2.06 -0.23
N LEU A 20 14.05 -1.40 0.89
CA LEU A 20 14.21 0.04 1.03
C LEU A 20 15.67 0.48 0.96
N LYS A 21 16.59 -0.29 1.56
CA LYS A 21 18.02 0.02 1.48
C LYS A 21 18.49 -0.01 0.03
N ASP A 22 18.13 -1.04 -0.71
CA ASP A 22 18.46 -1.17 -2.14
C ASP A 22 17.85 -0.01 -2.93
N ALA A 23 16.54 0.23 -2.79
CA ALA A 23 15.84 1.32 -3.47
C ALA A 23 16.52 2.69 -3.28
N LEU A 24 17.14 2.95 -2.12
CA LEU A 24 17.83 4.21 -1.84
C LEU A 24 19.28 4.27 -2.34
N SER A 25 19.94 3.12 -2.56
CA SER A 25 21.37 3.06 -2.92
C SER A 25 21.64 2.81 -4.40
N ARG A 26 20.63 2.40 -5.17
CA ARG A 26 20.77 2.15 -6.62
C ARG A 26 21.07 3.42 -7.41
N GLU A 27 21.56 3.24 -8.63
CA GLU A 27 21.75 4.31 -9.61
C GLU A 27 20.43 5.02 -9.91
N ASP A 28 19.38 4.24 -10.19
CA ASP A 28 17.98 4.67 -10.32
C ASP A 28 17.26 4.79 -8.96
N SER A 29 17.93 5.41 -7.97
CA SER A 29 17.44 5.44 -6.59
C SER A 29 16.09 6.17 -6.41
N LEU A 30 15.29 5.66 -5.48
CA LEU A 30 14.14 6.34 -4.91
C LEU A 30 14.56 7.71 -4.36
N LYS A 31 14.12 8.78 -5.02
CA LYS A 31 14.40 10.15 -4.59
C LYS A 31 13.32 10.63 -3.63
N ILE A 32 13.75 11.06 -2.45
CA ILE A 32 12.86 11.72 -1.49
C ILE A 32 12.93 13.23 -1.77
N PRO A 33 11.82 13.90 -2.14
CA PRO A 33 11.86 15.32 -2.42
C PRO A 33 12.25 16.14 -1.19
N GLU A 34 12.98 17.23 -1.40
CA GLU A 34 13.39 18.11 -0.32
C GLU A 34 12.18 18.68 0.45
N GLY A 35 12.29 18.72 1.79
CA GLY A 35 11.22 19.16 2.68
C GLY A 35 10.03 18.20 2.78
N LYS A 36 10.08 17.02 2.15
CA LYS A 36 9.01 16.02 2.18
C LYS A 36 9.46 14.71 2.82
N TYR A 37 8.47 13.91 3.20
CA TYR A 37 8.65 12.60 3.80
C TYR A 37 7.71 11.59 3.13
N TYR A 38 8.19 10.37 2.93
CA TYR A 38 7.35 9.22 2.62
C TYR A 38 6.84 8.58 3.90
N LEU A 39 5.62 8.04 3.87
CA LEU A 39 5.09 7.21 4.96
C LEU A 39 5.46 5.75 4.68
N GLY A 40 6.28 5.18 5.54
CA GLY A 40 6.65 3.76 5.50
C GLY A 40 5.76 2.92 6.41
N ASP A 41 5.60 1.64 6.07
CA ASP A 41 5.06 0.62 6.98
C ASP A 41 5.92 0.43 8.24
N ALA A 42 5.34 -0.22 9.26
CA ALA A 42 6.04 -0.63 10.47
C ALA A 42 7.23 -1.58 10.23
N GLY A 43 7.20 -2.31 9.11
CA GLY A 43 8.28 -3.21 8.65
C GLY A 43 9.53 -2.47 8.13
N PHE A 44 9.40 -1.20 7.76
CA PHE A 44 10.54 -0.36 7.39
C PHE A 44 11.25 0.20 8.62
N MET A 45 12.51 0.58 8.43
CA MET A 45 13.27 1.33 9.44
C MET A 45 12.92 2.83 9.36
N LEU A 46 12.76 3.47 10.51
CA LEU A 46 12.71 4.93 10.59
C LEU A 46 14.04 5.51 10.06
N LYS A 47 13.96 6.39 9.06
CA LYS A 47 15.13 7.00 8.42
C LYS A 47 14.81 8.41 7.98
N ARG A 48 15.84 9.26 7.79
CA ARG A 48 15.64 10.59 7.21
C ARG A 48 14.87 10.48 5.89
N GLY A 49 13.73 11.17 5.81
CA GLY A 49 12.84 11.16 4.65
C GLY A 49 11.78 10.05 4.64
N VAL A 50 11.81 9.08 5.56
CA VAL A 50 10.79 8.02 5.68
C VAL A 50 10.27 7.93 7.10
N LEU A 51 8.98 8.18 7.28
CA LEU A 51 8.29 8.15 8.58
C LEU A 51 7.53 6.84 8.75
N THR A 52 7.90 6.09 9.77
CA THR A 52 7.23 4.85 10.19
C THR A 52 6.37 5.12 11.42
N PRO A 53 5.30 4.33 11.68
CA PRO A 53 4.50 4.50 12.88
C PRO A 53 5.31 4.25 14.16
N TYR A 54 4.87 4.83 15.27
CA TYR A 54 5.39 4.49 16.60
C TYR A 54 5.06 3.04 16.93
N ARG A 55 6.09 2.26 17.26
CA ARG A 55 5.95 0.85 17.68
C ARG A 55 5.41 0.76 19.10
N GLY A 56 4.64 -0.29 19.38
CA GLY A 56 4.00 -0.50 20.69
C GLY A 56 2.93 0.53 21.03
N VAL A 57 2.46 1.29 20.04
CA VAL A 57 1.38 2.25 20.16
C VAL A 57 0.26 1.80 19.22
N ARG A 58 -0.99 2.00 19.64
CA ARG A 58 -2.20 1.78 18.83
C ARG A 58 -2.01 2.33 17.41
N TYR A 59 -2.46 1.60 16.39
CA TYR A 59 -2.18 1.96 14.99
C TYR A 59 -3.34 1.67 14.05
N HIS A 60 -4.10 0.59 14.27
CA HIS A 60 -5.17 0.23 13.35
C HIS A 60 -6.36 1.19 13.51
N LEU A 61 -6.89 1.70 12.40
CA LEU A 61 -8.01 2.66 12.40
C LEU A 61 -9.21 2.18 13.21
N LYS A 62 -9.50 0.87 13.16
CA LYS A 62 -10.56 0.24 13.97
C LYS A 62 -10.41 0.46 15.46
N GLU A 63 -9.18 0.57 15.97
CA GLU A 63 -8.96 0.74 17.40
C GLU A 63 -9.32 2.17 17.84
N TYR A 64 -9.48 3.11 16.90
CA TYR A 64 -9.85 4.50 17.15
C TYR A 64 -11.34 4.80 16.97
N SER A 65 -12.14 3.87 16.40
CA SER A 65 -13.59 4.05 16.20
C SER A 65 -14.37 4.11 17.52
N THR A 66 -13.91 3.38 18.53
CA THR A 66 -14.51 3.34 19.87
C THR A 66 -13.93 4.39 20.81
N ARG A 67 -12.66 4.79 20.59
CA ARG A 67 -11.95 5.72 21.46
C ARG A 67 -10.94 6.54 20.68
N SER A 68 -11.11 7.86 20.67
CA SER A 68 -10.20 8.80 20.02
C SER A 68 -8.74 8.67 20.52
N PRO A 69 -7.75 9.14 19.74
CA PRO A 69 -6.35 9.16 20.18
C PRO A 69 -6.18 9.84 21.53
N GLN A 70 -5.42 9.22 22.45
CA GLN A 70 -5.27 9.70 23.82
C GLN A 70 -3.99 10.53 24.06
N ASN A 71 -3.02 10.43 23.14
CA ASN A 71 -1.74 11.13 23.24
C ASN A 71 -1.20 11.45 21.85
N SER A 72 -0.12 12.23 21.80
CA SER A 72 0.50 12.67 20.55
C SER A 72 1.00 11.52 19.66
N LYS A 73 1.50 10.42 20.25
CA LYS A 73 1.96 9.24 19.49
C LYS A 73 0.79 8.50 18.86
N GLU A 74 -0.30 8.32 19.61
CA GLU A 74 -1.53 7.74 19.08
C GLU A 74 -2.16 8.61 17.99
N LEU A 75 -2.12 9.94 18.14
CA LEU A 75 -2.63 10.86 17.12
C LEU A 75 -1.78 10.78 15.84
N PHE A 76 -0.46 10.69 15.98
CA PHE A 76 0.44 10.48 14.86
C PHE A 76 0.13 9.16 14.15
N ASN A 77 0.04 8.04 14.88
CA ASN A 77 -0.25 6.73 14.31
C ASN A 77 -1.61 6.67 13.62
N HIS A 78 -2.65 7.28 14.21
CA HIS A 78 -3.95 7.38 13.56
C HIS A 78 -3.84 8.12 12.22
N ARG A 79 -3.19 9.30 12.18
CA ARG A 79 -3.03 10.07 10.95
C ARG A 79 -2.19 9.32 9.91
N HIS A 80 -1.13 8.65 10.36
CA HIS A 80 -0.28 7.81 9.51
C HIS A 80 -1.10 6.69 8.86
N ALA A 81 -1.86 5.93 9.65
CA ALA A 81 -2.74 4.87 9.15
C ALA A 81 -3.80 5.40 8.17
N SER A 82 -4.46 6.52 8.51
CA SER A 82 -5.48 7.13 7.63
C SER A 82 -4.90 7.55 6.27
N LEU A 83 -3.67 8.06 6.24
CA LEU A 83 -3.00 8.42 4.99
C LEU A 83 -2.58 7.19 4.19
N ARG A 84 -2.19 6.10 4.87
CA ARG A 84 -1.80 4.85 4.22
C ARG A 84 -2.94 4.19 3.44
N ASN A 85 -4.21 4.46 3.77
CA ASN A 85 -5.37 3.96 3.01
C ASN A 85 -5.27 4.28 1.50
N VAL A 86 -4.60 5.37 1.10
CA VAL A 86 -4.38 5.68 -0.32
C VAL A 86 -3.56 4.61 -1.05
N ILE A 87 -2.66 3.92 -0.34
CA ILE A 87 -1.82 2.86 -0.92
C ILE A 87 -2.68 1.65 -1.24
N GLU A 88 -3.52 1.22 -0.30
CA GLU A 88 -4.44 0.08 -0.49
C GLU A 88 -5.43 0.35 -1.63
N ARG A 89 -6.02 1.55 -1.65
CA ARG A 89 -6.87 2.01 -2.76
C ARG A 89 -6.14 1.99 -4.10
N CYS A 90 -4.89 2.48 -4.16
CA CYS A 90 -4.12 2.52 -5.39
C CYS A 90 -3.84 1.11 -5.94
N PHE A 91 -3.44 0.17 -5.08
CA PHE A 91 -3.24 -1.22 -5.48
C PHE A 91 -4.55 -1.95 -5.81
N GLY A 92 -5.65 -1.64 -5.11
CA GLY A 92 -6.98 -2.16 -5.42
C GLY A 92 -7.44 -1.76 -6.83
N VAL A 93 -7.30 -0.48 -7.18
CA VAL A 93 -7.61 0.01 -8.54
C VAL A 93 -6.70 -0.63 -9.57
N LEU A 94 -5.40 -0.73 -9.31
CA LEU A 94 -4.45 -1.37 -10.24
C LEU A 94 -4.85 -2.82 -10.54
N LYS A 95 -5.16 -3.59 -9.49
CA LYS A 95 -5.53 -5.02 -9.58
C LYS A 95 -6.86 -5.26 -10.28
N LYS A 96 -7.86 -4.41 -10.04
CA LYS A 96 -9.13 -4.49 -10.77
C LYS A 96 -8.99 -4.09 -12.23
N ARG A 97 -8.21 -3.04 -12.51
CA ARG A 97 -7.97 -2.57 -13.87
C ARG A 97 -7.23 -3.60 -14.70
N PHE A 98 -6.28 -4.31 -14.10
CA PHE A 98 -5.47 -5.32 -14.75
C PHE A 98 -5.64 -6.66 -14.03
N PRO A 99 -6.69 -7.44 -14.35
CA PRO A 99 -6.97 -8.72 -13.70
C PRO A 99 -5.81 -9.71 -13.70
N ILE A 100 -4.90 -9.63 -14.68
CA ILE A 100 -3.65 -10.43 -14.76
C ILE A 100 -2.76 -10.32 -13.50
N LEU A 101 -2.93 -9.28 -12.68
CA LEU A 101 -2.23 -9.11 -11.40
C LEU A 101 -2.93 -9.81 -10.22
N SER A 102 -4.15 -10.32 -10.45
CA SER A 102 -5.06 -10.90 -9.45
C SER A 102 -5.39 -12.36 -9.73
N THR A 103 -5.30 -12.80 -10.99
CA THR A 103 -5.54 -14.19 -11.38
C THR A 103 -4.32 -15.05 -11.09
N GLY A 104 -4.48 -16.04 -10.21
CA GLY A 104 -3.46 -17.07 -9.93
C GLY A 104 -3.41 -18.18 -10.97
N THR A 105 -4.04 -17.99 -12.13
CA THR A 105 -4.33 -19.03 -13.14
C THR A 105 -3.73 -18.76 -14.53
N GLU A 106 -2.96 -17.68 -14.71
CA GLU A 106 -2.24 -17.40 -15.95
C GLU A 106 -1.01 -18.32 -16.18
N PRO A 107 -0.48 -18.40 -17.42
CA PRO A 107 0.64 -19.28 -17.78
C PRO A 107 1.83 -19.12 -16.84
N PHE A 108 2.66 -20.17 -16.73
CA PHE A 108 3.96 -20.12 -16.05
C PHE A 108 4.90 -19.13 -16.77
N TYR A 109 4.68 -17.84 -16.57
CA TYR A 109 5.57 -16.78 -17.04
C TYR A 109 6.89 -16.89 -16.31
N SER A 110 7.98 -16.59 -17.00
CA SER A 110 9.27 -16.44 -16.34
C SER A 110 9.20 -15.28 -15.34
N PHE A 111 10.08 -15.31 -14.35
CA PHE A 111 10.20 -14.24 -13.36
C PHE A 111 10.41 -12.86 -13.99
N GLU A 112 11.21 -12.80 -15.05
CA GLU A 112 11.46 -11.59 -15.83
C GLU A 112 10.16 -11.07 -16.47
N VAL A 113 9.39 -11.94 -17.12
CA VAL A 113 8.12 -11.54 -17.74
C VAL A 113 7.10 -11.07 -16.70
N MET A 114 7.03 -11.71 -15.53
CA MET A 114 6.15 -11.25 -14.43
C MET A 114 6.55 -9.85 -13.94
N THR A 115 7.85 -9.58 -13.85
CA THR A 115 8.40 -8.27 -13.46
C THR A 115 8.00 -7.20 -14.47
N ASP A 116 8.12 -7.49 -15.77
CA ASP A 116 7.72 -6.59 -16.85
C ASP A 116 6.22 -6.34 -16.89
N ILE A 117 5.39 -7.36 -16.65
CA ILE A 117 3.93 -7.21 -16.55
C ILE A 117 3.57 -6.21 -15.45
N VAL A 118 4.16 -6.33 -14.25
CA VAL A 118 3.90 -5.41 -13.14
C VAL A 118 4.29 -3.97 -13.51
N LEU A 119 5.44 -3.78 -14.14
CA LEU A 119 5.90 -2.45 -14.59
C LEU A 119 4.96 -1.86 -15.65
N ALA A 120 4.60 -2.65 -16.66
CA ALA A 120 3.69 -2.24 -17.73
C ALA A 120 2.33 -1.81 -17.17
N CYS A 121 1.75 -2.59 -16.25
CA CYS A 121 0.50 -2.23 -15.57
C CYS A 121 0.62 -0.91 -14.80
N CYS A 122 1.71 -0.69 -14.06
CA CYS A 122 1.94 0.57 -13.34
C CYS A 122 2.04 1.78 -14.30
N ILE A 123 2.74 1.62 -15.43
CA ILE A 123 2.90 2.67 -16.45
C ILE A 123 1.55 2.99 -17.09
N LEU A 124 0.82 1.98 -17.56
CA LEU A 124 -0.49 2.15 -18.17
C LEU A 124 -1.51 2.75 -17.20
N HIS A 125 -1.50 2.31 -15.94
CA HIS A 125 -2.30 2.92 -14.87
C HIS A 125 -2.03 4.41 -14.75
N ASN A 126 -0.75 4.80 -14.65
CA ASN A 126 -0.37 6.20 -14.50
C ASN A 126 -0.78 7.06 -15.70
N PHE A 127 -0.64 6.52 -16.91
CA PHE A 127 -1.05 7.18 -18.15
C PHE A 127 -2.56 7.46 -18.12
N LEU A 128 -3.37 6.42 -17.91
CA LEU A 128 -4.83 6.54 -17.82
C LEU A 128 -5.26 7.49 -16.70
N MET A 129 -4.63 7.43 -15.53
CA MET A 129 -4.88 8.40 -14.44
C MET A 129 -4.56 9.85 -14.79
N GLY A 130 -3.90 10.13 -15.92
CA GLY A 130 -3.65 11.47 -16.44
C GLY A 130 -4.52 11.87 -17.64
N VAL A 131 -5.10 10.91 -18.38
CA VAL A 131 -5.84 11.20 -19.63
C VAL A 131 -7.29 10.75 -19.61
N ASP A 132 -7.61 9.68 -18.87
CA ASP A 132 -8.94 9.07 -18.80
C ASP A 132 -9.13 8.37 -17.44
N VAL A 133 -9.64 9.14 -16.48
CA VAL A 133 -9.82 8.67 -15.11
C VAL A 133 -11.15 7.94 -14.99
N ASP A 134 -11.08 6.62 -14.83
CA ASP A 134 -12.26 5.82 -14.48
C ASP A 134 -12.67 6.05 -13.01
N GLU A 135 -13.55 7.03 -12.80
CA GLU A 135 -14.13 7.34 -11.49
C GLU A 135 -15.02 6.21 -10.96
N THR A 136 -15.67 5.45 -11.86
CA THR A 136 -16.56 4.36 -11.46
C THR A 136 -15.79 3.21 -10.81
N LEU A 137 -14.66 2.83 -11.40
CA LEU A 137 -13.74 1.85 -10.86
C LEU A 137 -13.15 2.28 -9.52
N ILE A 138 -12.76 3.56 -9.39
CA ILE A 138 -12.23 4.11 -8.13
C ILE A 138 -13.29 4.02 -7.04
N ALA A 139 -14.52 4.45 -7.33
CA ALA A 139 -15.63 4.39 -6.38
C ALA A 139 -16.00 2.95 -6.00
N GLU A 140 -15.88 2.00 -6.92
CA GLU A 140 -16.09 0.57 -6.65
C GLU A 140 -15.06 0.03 -5.67
N VAL A 141 -13.77 0.29 -5.90
CA VAL A 141 -12.69 -0.11 -4.98
C VAL A 141 -12.86 0.55 -3.62
N ASP A 142 -13.25 1.82 -3.58
CA ASP A 142 -13.49 2.54 -2.33
C ASP A 142 -14.62 1.89 -1.52
N ARG A 143 -15.72 1.49 -2.18
CA ARG A 143 -16.83 0.77 -1.51
C ARG A 143 -16.37 -0.59 -0.98
N GLU A 144 -15.59 -1.34 -1.73
CA GLU A 144 -15.09 -2.65 -1.28
C GLU A 144 -14.14 -2.56 -0.10
N LEU A 145 -13.24 -1.58 -0.11
CA LEU A 145 -12.33 -1.36 1.02
C LEU A 145 -13.09 -0.91 2.27
N LEU A 146 -14.09 -0.04 2.12
CA LEU A 146 -14.98 0.33 3.22
C LEU A 146 -15.74 -0.90 3.78
N GLN A 147 -16.25 -1.76 2.91
CA GLN A 147 -16.92 -2.99 3.35
C GLN A 147 -15.95 -3.92 4.09
N GLN A 148 -14.72 -4.10 3.58
CA GLN A 148 -13.69 -4.90 4.27
C GLN A 148 -13.31 -4.31 5.63
N GLU A 149 -13.25 -2.98 5.76
CA GLU A 149 -13.04 -2.31 7.05
C GLU A 149 -14.21 -2.57 8.02
N ILE A 150 -15.45 -2.53 7.55
CA ILE A 150 -16.66 -2.86 8.34
C ILE A 150 -16.62 -4.32 8.79
N ASP A 151 -16.36 -5.25 7.89
CA ASP A 151 -16.34 -6.69 8.18
C ASP A 151 -15.25 -7.03 9.20
N ARG A 152 -14.07 -6.41 9.08
CA ARG A 152 -12.97 -6.53 10.06
C ARG A 152 -13.26 -5.89 11.42
N SER A 153 -14.31 -5.08 11.51
CA SER A 153 -14.71 -4.37 12.73
C SER A 153 -15.81 -5.08 13.52
N GLN A 154 -16.45 -6.11 12.95
CA GLN A 154 -17.41 -6.95 13.68
C GLN A 154 -16.68 -7.99 14.55
N PRO A 155 -17.10 -8.23 15.81
CA PRO A 155 -16.54 -9.31 16.61
C PRO A 155 -16.83 -10.65 15.93
N GLN A 156 -15.81 -11.52 15.77
CA GLN A 156 -16.04 -12.92 15.49
C GLN A 156 -16.89 -13.49 16.63
N GLN A 157 -18.19 -13.68 16.41
CA GLN A 157 -18.99 -14.55 17.27
C GLN A 157 -18.37 -15.94 17.19
N GLN A 158 -17.89 -16.42 18.34
CA GLN A 158 -17.48 -17.80 18.57
C GLN A 158 -18.50 -18.74 17.94
N ARG A 159 -18.06 -19.50 16.94
CA ARG A 159 -18.66 -20.81 16.64
C ARG A 159 -17.99 -21.79 17.58
N ASP A 160 -18.47 -21.82 18.82
CA ASP A 160 -18.38 -23.00 19.66
C ASP A 160 -19.66 -23.79 19.41
N ASP A 161 -19.55 -24.83 18.57
CA ASP A 161 -20.42 -26.01 18.51
C ASP A 161 -19.53 -27.22 18.17
#